data_AF-A0A1A3BD03-F1
#
_entry.id   AF-A0A1A3BD03-F1
#
_cell.length_a   1.000
_cell.length_b   1.000
_cell.length_c   1.000
_cell.angle_alpha   90.00
_cell.angle_beta   90.00
_cell.angle_gamma   90.00
#
_symmetry.space_group_name_H-M   'P 1'
#
loop_
_entity.id
_entity.type
_entity.pdbx_description
1 polymer ?
#
loop_
_entity_poly.entity_id
_entity_poly.type
_entity_poly.pdbx_seq_one_letter_code
_entity_poly.pdbx_strand_id
1 'polypeptide(L)'
;MSLKAFTGVLAVITAAALIPLAAPASADQSYPPGTYLVPLQMPYGTYVAHNVEGAWPGCTYGTYTADGIVIDVFNGSLEPWSFARIYSPAIATFVSGPGCTPWELTGT
;
A
#
# COMPACT_ATOMS: atom_id res chain seq x y z
N MET A 1 -61.73 33.64 7.63
CA MET A 1 -60.93 32.49 7.18
C MET A 1 -59.75 32.32 8.13
N SER A 2 -59.57 31.10 8.60
CA SER A 2 -58.52 30.65 9.52
C SER A 2 -57.25 30.30 8.73
N LEU A 3 -56.04 30.60 9.23
CA LEU A 3 -55.03 29.58 9.57
C LEU A 3 -53.81 30.16 10.32
N LYS A 4 -53.23 29.28 11.15
CA LYS A 4 -52.25 29.45 12.24
C LYS A 4 -50.79 29.64 11.81
N ALA A 5 -50.01 30.11 12.77
CA ALA A 5 -48.55 30.14 12.85
C ALA A 5 -47.85 28.76 12.79
N PHE A 6 -46.57 28.77 12.37
CA PHE A 6 -45.49 27.80 12.66
C PHE A 6 -44.17 28.62 12.60
N THR A 7 -43.39 28.89 13.65
CA THR A 7 -42.65 28.05 14.62
C THR A 7 -41.50 27.24 14.01
N GLY A 8 -40.26 27.64 14.32
CA GLY A 8 -39.03 26.82 14.33
C GLY A 8 -38.47 26.47 12.94
N VAL A 9 -37.18 26.21 12.73
CA VAL A 9 -36.18 25.59 13.60
C VAL A 9 -34.77 25.97 13.11
N LEU A 10 -33.89 26.11 14.10
CA LEU A 10 -32.42 26.18 14.07
C LEU A 10 -31.78 25.14 13.13
N ALA A 11 -30.83 25.52 12.27
CA ALA A 11 -29.88 24.58 11.68
C ALA A 11 -28.50 25.24 11.51
N VAL A 12 -27.71 25.19 12.59
CA VAL A 12 -26.26 25.40 12.54
C VAL A 12 -25.68 24.20 11.81
N ILE A 13 -25.21 24.39 10.57
CA ILE A 13 -24.53 23.34 9.82
C ILE A 13 -23.08 23.29 10.32
N THR A 14 -22.82 22.48 11.32
CA THR A 14 -21.47 22.01 11.66
C THR A 14 -20.95 21.18 10.50
N ALA A 15 -20.01 21.73 9.74
CA ALA A 15 -19.23 20.99 8.76
C ALA A 15 -18.32 20.00 9.50
N ALA A 16 -18.80 18.77 9.69
CA ALA A 16 -17.94 17.66 10.08
C ALA A 16 -16.97 17.39 8.93
N ALA A 17 -15.68 17.64 9.16
CA ALA A 17 -14.61 17.25 8.26
C ALA A 17 -14.66 15.74 8.06
N LEU A 18 -15.12 15.32 6.88
CA LEU A 18 -14.99 13.94 6.41
C LEU A 18 -13.50 13.67 6.20
N ILE A 19 -12.84 13.12 7.22
CA ILE A 19 -11.57 12.43 7.03
C ILE A 19 -11.96 11.14 6.28
N PRO A 20 -11.57 10.93 5.01
CA PRO A 20 -11.76 9.63 4.40
C PRO A 20 -10.92 8.63 5.21
N LEU A 21 -11.59 7.75 5.95
CA LEU A 21 -10.95 6.53 6.45
C LEU A 21 -10.42 5.82 5.20
N ALA A 22 -9.09 5.74 5.08
CA ALA A 22 -8.44 4.98 4.04
C ALA A 22 -9.07 3.57 4.05
N ALA A 23 -9.64 3.16 2.92
CA ALA A 23 -10.20 1.83 2.77
C ALA A 23 -9.12 0.81 3.16
N PRO A 24 -9.49 -0.32 3.81
CA PRO A 24 -8.54 -1.38 4.05
C PRO A 24 -7.89 -1.73 2.71
N ALA A 25 -6.56 -1.77 2.69
CA ALA A 25 -5.84 -2.17 1.52
C ALA A 25 -6.32 -3.56 1.11
N SER A 26 -7.02 -3.63 -0.03
CA SER A 26 -7.50 -4.90 -0.55
C SER A 26 -6.30 -5.77 -0.85
N ALA A 27 -6.35 -7.06 -0.48
CA ALA A 27 -5.35 -8.05 -0.86
C ALA A 27 -5.23 -8.20 -2.40
N ASP A 28 -6.18 -7.64 -3.16
CA ASP A 28 -6.15 -7.59 -4.63
C ASP A 28 -5.29 -6.45 -5.20
N GLN A 29 -4.63 -5.64 -4.37
CA GLN A 29 -3.81 -4.55 -4.87
C GLN A 29 -2.41 -5.04 -5.27
N SER A 30 -2.13 -5.00 -6.56
CA SER A 30 -0.82 -5.29 -7.14
C SER A 30 0.02 -4.04 -7.32
N TYR A 31 1.33 -4.18 -7.10
CA TYR A 31 2.33 -3.13 -7.15
C TYR A 31 3.41 -3.53 -8.16
N PRO A 32 3.43 -2.90 -9.35
CA PRO A 32 4.47 -3.16 -10.34
C PRO A 32 5.85 -2.70 -9.83
N PRO A 33 6.93 -2.93 -10.60
CA PRO A 33 8.21 -2.31 -10.32
C PRO A 33 8.10 -0.80 -10.14
N GLY A 34 8.72 -0.30 -9.08
CA GLY A 34 8.61 1.12 -8.72
C GLY A 34 9.11 1.42 -7.32
N THR A 35 9.12 2.69 -6.99
CA THR A 35 9.44 3.21 -5.66
C THR A 35 8.20 3.86 -5.06
N TYR A 36 7.92 3.54 -3.81
CA TYR A 36 6.67 3.88 -3.12
C TYR A 36 6.94 4.44 -1.73
N LEU A 37 6.20 5.48 -1.37
CA LEU A 37 6.13 5.99 -0.01
C LEU A 37 5.15 5.15 0.82
N VAL A 38 5.59 4.65 1.96
CA VAL A 38 4.76 3.86 2.90
C VAL A 38 4.42 4.73 4.11
N PRO A 39 3.13 4.98 4.44
CA PRO A 39 1.92 4.36 3.89
C PRO A 39 1.22 5.19 2.78
N LEU A 40 1.85 6.27 2.28
CA LEU A 40 1.15 7.27 1.46
C LEU A 40 0.73 6.77 0.06
N GLN A 41 1.55 5.94 -0.57
CA GLN A 41 1.34 5.40 -1.92
C GLN A 41 1.09 3.89 -1.91
N MET A 42 1.58 3.18 -0.89
CA MET A 42 1.30 1.78 -0.64
C MET A 42 1.19 1.55 0.87
N PRO A 43 0.36 0.62 1.36
CA PRO A 43 0.26 0.28 2.77
C PRO A 43 1.54 -0.42 3.26
N TYR A 44 1.69 -0.52 4.58
CA TYR A 44 2.66 -1.45 5.16
C TYR A 44 2.05 -2.85 5.21
N GLY A 45 2.89 -3.89 5.24
CA GLY A 45 2.41 -5.27 5.26
C GLY A 45 3.37 -6.27 4.63
N THR A 46 2.89 -7.48 4.43
CA THR A 46 3.61 -8.56 3.74
C THR A 46 3.17 -8.62 2.29
N TYR A 47 4.15 -8.56 1.40
CA TYR A 47 3.97 -8.62 -0.04
C TYR A 47 4.54 -9.92 -0.59
N VAL A 48 3.90 -10.43 -1.64
CA VAL A 48 4.31 -11.64 -2.35
C VAL A 48 4.46 -11.34 -3.82
N ALA A 49 5.52 -11.86 -4.44
CA ALA A 49 5.64 -11.92 -5.89
C ALA A 49 6.03 -13.33 -6.30
N HIS A 50 5.49 -13.81 -7.42
CA HIS A 50 5.92 -15.07 -8.03
C HIS A 50 7.08 -14.80 -8.95
N ASN A 51 8.02 -15.74 -9.00
CA ASN A 51 9.06 -15.76 -10.00
C ASN A 51 9.06 -17.12 -10.71
N VAL A 52 9.38 -17.10 -12.00
CA VAL A 52 9.67 -18.33 -12.74
C VAL A 52 10.86 -19.01 -12.07
N GLU A 53 10.70 -20.29 -11.74
CA GLU A 53 11.76 -21.10 -11.15
C GLU A 53 13.00 -21.11 -12.06
N GLY A 54 14.18 -20.87 -11.48
CA GLY A 54 15.44 -20.79 -12.22
C GLY A 54 15.74 -19.45 -12.90
N ALA A 55 14.84 -18.45 -12.83
CA ALA A 55 15.12 -17.10 -13.33
C ALA A 55 15.84 -16.25 -12.28
N TRP A 56 17.10 -15.87 -12.52
CA TRP A 56 17.88 -14.97 -11.67
C TRP A 56 18.07 -13.60 -12.34
N PRO A 57 17.91 -12.46 -11.64
CA PRO A 57 17.75 -12.31 -10.17
C PRO A 57 16.30 -12.35 -9.64
N GLY A 58 15.34 -12.97 -10.35
CA GLY A 58 13.97 -13.14 -9.86
C GLY A 58 13.28 -11.82 -9.47
N CYS A 59 12.50 -11.84 -8.39
CA CYS A 59 11.89 -10.65 -7.79
C CYS A 59 12.79 -10.09 -6.68
N THR A 60 13.12 -8.80 -6.74
CA THR A 60 13.98 -8.15 -5.73
C THR A 60 13.26 -6.96 -5.10
N TYR A 61 13.64 -6.62 -3.87
CA TYR A 61 13.13 -5.42 -3.20
C TYR A 61 14.17 -4.78 -2.29
N GLY A 62 13.93 -3.51 -1.98
CA GLY A 62 14.63 -2.79 -0.93
C GLY A 62 13.67 -1.88 -0.16
N THR A 63 13.93 -1.70 1.12
CA THR A 63 13.25 -0.73 1.98
C THR A 63 14.26 0.18 2.64
N TYR A 64 13.92 1.47 2.72
CA TYR A 64 14.82 2.51 3.19
C TYR A 64 14.08 3.48 4.10
N THR A 65 14.80 4.15 4.99
CA THR A 65 14.31 5.36 5.65
C THR A 65 14.23 6.50 4.63
N ALA A 66 13.56 7.60 4.99
CA ALA A 66 13.50 8.79 4.15
C ALA A 66 14.90 9.38 3.82
N ASP A 67 15.87 9.18 4.72
CA ASP A 67 17.26 9.64 4.55
C ASP A 67 18.13 8.64 3.75
N GLY A 68 17.53 7.59 3.19
CA GLY A 68 18.22 6.60 2.35
C GLY A 68 18.97 5.51 3.13
N ILE A 69 18.74 5.39 4.44
CA ILE A 69 19.33 4.32 5.25
C ILE A 69 18.59 3.01 4.94
N VAL A 70 19.33 1.95 4.60
CA VAL A 70 18.77 0.63 4.34
C VAL A 70 18.09 0.07 5.59
N ILE A 71 16.85 -0.39 5.43
CA ILE A 71 16.11 -1.16 6.44
C ILE A 71 16.23 -2.65 6.11
N ASP A 72 15.89 -3.04 4.87
CA ASP A 72 15.95 -4.42 4.39
C ASP A 72 16.16 -4.45 2.88
N VAL A 73 16.88 -5.45 2.36
CA VAL A 73 17.11 -5.67 0.93
C VAL A 73 17.11 -7.16 0.64
N PHE A 74 16.40 -7.53 -0.41
CA PHE A 74 16.37 -8.88 -0.95
C PHE A 74 16.75 -8.87 -2.43
N ASN A 75 17.78 -9.63 -2.76
CA ASN A 75 18.35 -9.72 -4.10
C ASN A 75 17.92 -11.00 -4.84
N GLY A 76 16.65 -11.40 -4.68
CA GLY A 76 16.08 -12.49 -5.46
C GLY A 76 16.24 -13.86 -4.84
N SER A 77 15.44 -14.80 -5.33
CA SER A 77 15.54 -16.22 -5.01
C SER A 77 15.36 -17.04 -6.29
N LEU A 78 15.91 -18.25 -6.28
CA LEU A 78 15.58 -19.28 -7.27
C LEU A 78 14.27 -20.01 -6.93
N GLU A 79 13.78 -19.88 -5.70
CA GLU A 79 12.48 -20.36 -5.25
C GLU A 79 11.36 -19.68 -6.01
N PRO A 80 10.22 -20.32 -6.28
CA PRO A 80 9.15 -19.75 -7.12
C PRO A 80 8.42 -18.54 -6.51
N TRP A 81 8.73 -18.17 -5.26
CA TRP A 81 8.05 -17.11 -4.52
C TRP A 81 9.05 -16.24 -3.77
N SER A 82 8.78 -14.93 -3.76
CA SER A 82 9.53 -13.93 -3.01
C SER A 82 8.59 -13.20 -2.05
N PHE A 83 9.04 -12.97 -0.82
CA PHE A 83 8.27 -12.32 0.24
C PHE A 83 8.98 -11.05 0.69
N ALA A 84 8.25 -9.94 0.81
CA ALA A 84 8.75 -8.68 1.32
C ALA A 84 7.91 -8.22 2.50
N ARG A 85 8.53 -7.95 3.65
CA ARG A 85 7.84 -7.38 4.80
C ARG A 85 8.16 -5.89 4.89
N ILE A 86 7.17 -5.06 4.60
CA ILE A 86 7.29 -3.61 4.49
C ILE A 86 6.71 -2.98 5.76
N TYR A 87 7.51 -2.13 6.40
CA TYR A 87 7.12 -1.41 7.61
C TYR A 87 6.87 0.07 7.30
N SER A 88 6.12 0.74 8.18
CA SER A 88 5.91 2.19 8.14
C SER A 88 6.71 2.87 9.25
N PRO A 89 7.29 4.06 9.02
CA PRO A 89 7.43 4.75 7.74
C PRO A 89 8.63 4.21 6.94
N ALA A 90 8.47 4.06 5.63
CA ALA A 90 9.58 3.63 4.76
C ALA A 90 9.38 4.12 3.31
N ILE A 91 10.48 4.04 2.54
CA ILE A 91 10.48 4.05 1.09
C ILE A 91 10.71 2.62 0.64
N ALA A 92 9.72 2.01 0.00
CA ALA A 92 9.84 0.67 -0.58
C ALA A 92 10.18 0.77 -2.07
N THR A 93 11.09 -0.07 -2.54
CA THR A 93 11.46 -0.18 -3.96
C THR A 93 11.34 -1.62 -4.39
N PHE A 94 10.49 -1.86 -5.39
CA PHE A 94 10.29 -3.16 -6.01
C PHE A 94 10.97 -3.19 -7.38
N VAL A 95 11.80 -4.20 -7.61
CA VAL A 95 12.51 -4.39 -8.87
C VAL A 95 12.24 -5.82 -9.35
N SER A 96 11.57 -5.94 -10.49
CA SER A 96 11.21 -7.23 -11.09
C SER A 96 12.14 -7.57 -12.25
N GLY A 97 12.84 -8.69 -12.15
CA GLY A 97 13.57 -9.31 -13.27
C GLY A 97 12.64 -10.12 -14.18
N PRO A 98 13.18 -10.75 -15.25
CA PRO A 98 12.40 -11.63 -16.13
C PRO A 98 11.68 -12.73 -15.34
N GLY A 99 10.38 -12.89 -15.60
CA GLY A 99 9.57 -13.91 -14.94
C GLY A 99 9.05 -13.55 -13.56
N CYS A 100 9.27 -12.32 -13.07
CA CYS A 100 8.69 -11.83 -11.82
C CYS A 100 7.32 -11.17 -12.05
N THR A 101 6.31 -11.53 -11.24
CA THR A 101 5.00 -10.86 -11.23
C THR A 101 5.07 -9.52 -10.49
N PRO A 102 4.07 -8.64 -10.63
CA PRO A 102 3.86 -7.57 -9.66
C PRO A 102 3.79 -8.09 -8.23
N TRP A 103 4.17 -7.25 -7.26
CA TRP A 103 4.08 -7.56 -5.84
C TRP A 103 2.67 -7.35 -5.32
N GLU A 104 2.10 -8.33 -4.64
CA GLU A 104 0.72 -8.32 -4.15
C GLU A 104 0.70 -8.29 -2.62
N LEU A 105 -0.14 -7.44 -2.05
CA LEU A 105 -0.31 -7.37 -0.60
C LEU A 105 -1.09 -8.61 -0.12
N THR A 106 -0.52 -9.38 0.80
CA THR A 106 -1.17 -10.58 1.34
C THR A 106 -1.62 -10.43 2.79
N GLY A 107 -1.12 -9.42 3.50
CA GLY A 107 -1.54 -9.11 4.88
C GLY A 107 -0.90 -7.82 5.40
N THR A 108 -1.55 -7.16 6.35
CA THR A 108 -1.11 -5.90 6.98
C THR A 108 -0.77 -6.09 8.44
#